data_AF-A0A258F1B7-F1
#
_entry.id   AF-A0A258F1B7-F1
#
_cell.length_a   1.000
_cell.length_b   1.000
_cell.length_c   1.000
_cell.angle_alpha   90.00
_cell.angle_beta   90.00
_cell.angle_gamma   90.00
#
_symmetry.space_group_name_H-M   'P 1'
#
loop_
_entity.id
_entity.type
_entity.pdbx_description
1 polymer ?
#
loop_
_entity_poly.entity_id
_entity_poly.type
_entity_poly.pdbx_seq_one_letter_code
_entity_poly.pdbx_strand_id
1 'polypeptide(L)'
;MTVTVGHDLSHTRQTLTAGGRTVGYYSIPAAQAAGLGDFARLPASLKVVLENMLRFEDGKTVTVDDIKAFSDWGKQGGRNPREIAYRPARVLMQDFTGVPAVVDLAAMRDGIKGLGGDAQQINPLAPVDLVIDHSVMIDEFGHPRAFQLNVDREYERNMERYVFLKWGQKAFNNFRVVPPGTGICHQVNLEYLAQTVWTDTDQHGQMVAYPDTLVGTDSHTT
;
A
#
# COMPACT_ATOMS: atom_id res chain seq x y z
N MET A 1 -10.74 5.20 6.92
CA MET A 1 -9.88 4.34 7.74
C MET A 1 -9.17 5.30 8.69
N THR A 2 -8.17 4.86 9.43
CA THR A 2 -7.35 5.82 10.17
C THR A 2 -5.89 5.63 9.82
N VAL A 3 -5.36 6.49 8.95
CA VAL A 3 -3.92 6.56 8.76
C VAL A 3 -3.29 7.01 10.08
N THR A 4 -2.37 6.22 10.62
CA THR A 4 -1.68 6.60 11.86
C THR A 4 -0.44 7.39 11.50
N VAL A 5 -0.46 8.70 11.73
CA VAL A 5 0.69 9.58 11.44
C VAL A 5 1.63 9.69 12.64
N GLY A 6 2.86 10.13 12.39
CA GLY A 6 3.90 10.34 13.40
C GLY A 6 3.70 11.58 14.27
N HIS A 7 4.75 11.95 15.01
CA HIS A 7 4.78 13.06 15.97
C HIS A 7 4.90 14.44 15.31
N ASP A 8 5.47 14.51 14.10
CA ASP A 8 5.76 15.76 13.39
C ASP A 8 6.59 16.76 14.23
N LEU A 9 7.69 16.29 14.86
CA LEU A 9 8.51 17.11 15.76
C LEU A 9 9.07 18.39 15.11
N SER A 10 9.16 18.40 13.79
CA SER A 10 9.68 19.54 13.01
C SER A 10 8.58 20.42 12.40
N HIS A 11 7.32 20.22 12.79
CA HIS A 11 6.16 21.02 12.36
C HIS A 11 6.05 21.15 10.83
N THR A 12 6.25 20.03 10.15
CA THR A 12 6.25 19.96 8.68
C THR A 12 4.86 19.76 8.11
N ARG A 13 3.87 19.37 8.93
CA ARG A 13 2.48 19.31 8.52
C ARG A 13 1.96 20.71 8.22
N GLN A 14 1.44 20.87 7.01
CA GLN A 14 0.80 22.09 6.52
C GLN A 14 -0.63 21.77 6.08
N THR A 15 -1.45 22.80 5.90
CA THR A 15 -2.83 22.65 5.44
C THR A 15 -3.00 23.17 4.02
N LEU A 16 -3.69 22.41 3.18
CA LEU A 16 -4.11 22.81 1.85
C LEU A 16 -5.64 22.90 1.82
N THR A 17 -6.16 24.06 1.38
CA THR A 17 -7.60 24.24 1.13
C THR A 17 -7.84 24.34 -0.36
N ALA A 18 -8.60 23.40 -0.91
CA ALA A 18 -8.95 23.36 -2.34
C ALA A 18 -10.33 22.74 -2.53
N GLY A 19 -11.14 23.28 -3.45
CA GLY A 19 -12.47 22.74 -3.76
C GLY A 19 -13.43 22.66 -2.57
N GLY A 20 -13.30 23.58 -1.59
CA GLY A 20 -14.11 23.58 -0.36
C GLY A 20 -13.73 22.53 0.68
N ARG A 21 -12.60 21.82 0.48
CA ARG A 21 -12.06 20.86 1.45
C ARG A 21 -10.72 21.35 1.98
N THR A 22 -10.46 21.10 3.25
CA THR A 22 -9.18 21.35 3.90
C THR A 22 -8.55 20.03 4.30
N VAL A 23 -7.31 19.81 3.89
CA VAL A 23 -6.53 18.60 4.19
C VAL A 23 -5.16 18.98 4.74
N GLY A 24 -4.66 18.19 5.69
CA GLY A 24 -3.27 18.24 6.11
C GLY A 24 -2.37 17.50 5.12
N TYR A 25 -1.12 17.93 4.96
CA TYR A 25 -0.09 17.21 4.20
C TYR A 25 1.29 17.53 4.76
N TYR A 26 2.25 16.64 4.55
CA TYR A 26 3.62 16.81 5.07
C TYR A 26 4.50 17.51 4.03
N SER A 27 4.88 18.74 4.32
CA SER A 27 5.48 19.67 3.36
C SER A 27 7.00 19.58 3.36
N ILE A 28 7.58 19.18 2.22
CA ILE A 28 9.04 19.21 2.00
C ILE A 28 9.60 20.63 2.13
N PRO A 29 8.98 21.70 1.57
CA PRO A 29 9.42 23.07 1.83
C PRO A 29 9.42 23.45 3.33
N ALA A 30 8.43 23.00 4.10
CA ALA A 30 8.40 23.23 5.55
C ALA A 30 9.53 22.49 6.26
N ALA A 31 9.83 21.24 5.83
CA ALA A 31 10.98 20.49 6.32
C ALA A 31 12.32 21.21 6.05
N GLN A 32 12.48 21.84 4.87
CA GLN A 32 13.66 22.66 4.57
C GLN A 32 13.72 23.90 5.47
N ALA A 33 12.60 24.59 5.66
CA ALA A 33 12.52 25.76 6.54
C ALA A 33 12.81 25.43 8.02
N ALA A 34 12.45 24.21 8.46
CA ALA A 34 12.77 23.67 9.77
C ALA A 34 14.25 23.23 9.92
N GLY A 35 15.08 23.37 8.87
CA GLY A 35 16.50 23.05 8.91
C GLY A 35 16.81 21.55 8.80
N LEU A 36 15.89 20.74 8.28
CA LEU A 36 16.12 19.29 8.09
C LEU A 36 17.03 18.99 6.90
N GLY A 37 17.33 19.98 6.06
CA GLY A 37 18.31 19.86 4.99
C GLY A 37 17.90 20.59 3.72
N ASP A 38 18.74 20.46 2.70
CA ASP A 38 18.39 20.86 1.33
C ASP A 38 17.88 19.65 0.53
N PHE A 39 16.67 19.78 0.03
CA PHE A 39 15.95 18.75 -0.74
C PHE A 39 15.64 19.19 -2.18
N ALA A 40 16.12 20.38 -2.61
CA ALA A 40 15.79 20.95 -3.90
C ALA A 40 16.18 20.02 -5.07
N ARG A 41 17.36 19.40 -4.96
CA ARG A 41 17.95 18.52 -5.99
C ARG A 41 17.53 17.05 -5.89
N LEU A 42 16.63 16.69 -4.98
CA LEU A 42 16.15 15.31 -4.89
C LEU A 42 15.32 14.95 -6.13
N PRO A 43 15.53 13.74 -6.71
CA PRO A 43 14.62 13.16 -7.69
C PRO A 43 13.18 13.09 -7.16
N ALA A 44 12.20 13.15 -8.06
CA ALA A 44 10.79 13.10 -7.68
C ALA A 44 10.42 11.83 -6.89
N SER A 45 11.00 10.67 -7.26
CA SER A 45 10.81 9.41 -6.53
C SER A 45 11.27 9.51 -5.07
N LEU A 46 12.42 10.13 -4.79
CA LEU A 46 12.90 10.33 -3.42
C LEU A 46 12.10 11.38 -2.67
N LYS A 47 11.49 12.36 -3.35
CA LYS A 47 10.56 13.30 -2.69
C LYS A 47 9.30 12.60 -2.19
N VAL A 48 8.80 11.60 -2.92
CA VAL A 48 7.68 10.76 -2.46
C VAL A 48 8.07 9.95 -1.22
N VAL A 49 9.27 9.34 -1.22
CA VAL A 49 9.76 8.61 -0.04
C VAL A 49 10.06 9.55 1.13
N LEU A 50 10.55 10.77 0.88
CA LEU A 50 10.77 11.78 1.90
C LEU A 50 9.45 12.23 2.56
N GLU A 51 8.38 12.44 1.79
CA GLU A 51 7.04 12.69 2.35
C GLU A 51 6.63 11.57 3.31
N ASN A 52 6.89 10.32 2.92
CA ASN A 52 6.59 9.16 3.75
C ASN A 52 7.33 9.21 5.10
N MET A 53 8.62 9.56 5.09
CA MET A 53 9.40 9.71 6.32
C MET A 53 8.87 10.84 7.19
N LEU A 54 8.57 11.99 6.60
CA LEU A 54 8.02 13.14 7.32
C LEU A 54 6.70 12.79 8.00
N ARG A 55 5.82 12.08 7.30
CA ARG A 55 4.50 11.67 7.80
C ARG A 55 4.57 10.63 8.91
N PHE A 56 5.59 9.78 8.93
CA PHE A 56 5.72 8.67 9.87
C PHE A 56 6.85 8.84 10.90
N GLU A 57 7.43 10.04 11.02
CA GLU A 57 8.44 10.35 12.04
C GLU A 57 7.88 10.10 13.44
N ASP A 58 8.38 9.08 14.13
CA ASP A 58 7.87 8.61 15.43
C ASP A 58 9.00 8.45 16.47
N GLY A 59 10.23 8.81 16.10
CA GLY A 59 11.42 8.67 16.93
C GLY A 59 11.87 7.22 17.20
N LYS A 60 11.20 6.22 16.61
CA LYS A 60 11.51 4.79 16.82
C LYS A 60 11.83 4.07 15.52
N THR A 61 10.92 4.12 14.56
CA THR A 61 11.07 3.49 13.25
C THR A 61 11.52 4.49 12.19
N VAL A 62 11.10 5.75 12.32
CA VAL A 62 11.56 6.86 11.49
C VAL A 62 11.96 7.99 12.43
N THR A 63 13.22 8.37 12.35
CA THR A 63 13.83 9.43 13.15
C THR A 63 14.06 10.68 12.32
N VAL A 64 14.26 11.82 12.98
CA VAL A 64 14.69 13.08 12.34
C VAL A 64 16.00 12.89 11.54
N ASP A 65 16.88 12.01 12.00
CA ASP A 65 18.14 11.72 11.31
C ASP A 65 17.94 10.93 10.01
N ASP A 66 16.91 10.08 9.94
CA ASP A 66 16.53 9.38 8.70
C ASP A 66 16.04 10.38 7.64
N ILE A 67 15.31 11.42 8.06
CA ILE A 67 14.87 12.51 7.18
C ILE A 67 16.06 13.32 6.68
N LYS A 68 16.98 13.71 7.57
CA LYS A 68 18.20 14.46 7.20
C LYS A 68 19.08 13.70 6.22
N ALA A 69 19.09 12.37 6.30
CA ALA A 69 19.90 11.52 5.43
C ALA A 69 19.55 11.66 3.93
N PHE A 70 18.35 12.13 3.58
CA PHE A 70 18.00 12.47 2.19
C PHE A 70 18.80 13.66 1.68
N SER A 71 19.02 14.67 2.52
CA SER A 71 19.86 15.82 2.14
C SER A 71 21.31 15.38 1.96
N ASP A 72 21.80 14.52 2.84
CA ASP A 72 23.17 14.01 2.76
C ASP A 72 23.37 13.10 1.54
N TRP A 73 22.38 12.27 1.19
CA TRP A 73 22.37 11.51 -0.06
C TRP A 73 22.55 12.42 -1.29
N GLY A 74 21.85 13.57 -1.30
CA GLY A 74 21.97 14.57 -2.36
C GLY A 74 23.37 15.19 -2.44
N LYS A 75 23.96 15.54 -1.29
CA LYS A 75 25.34 16.09 -1.20
C LYS A 75 26.39 15.08 -1.63
N GLN A 76 26.18 13.80 -1.35
CA GLN A 76 27.09 12.70 -1.66
C GLN A 76 26.93 12.14 -3.09
N GLY A 77 26.18 12.84 -3.96
CA GLY A 77 26.03 12.44 -5.36
C GLY A 77 25.25 11.13 -5.53
N GLY A 78 24.27 10.89 -4.66
CA GLY A 78 23.39 9.73 -4.76
C GLY A 78 23.87 8.48 -4.01
N ARG A 79 24.86 8.63 -3.13
CA ARG A 79 25.44 7.53 -2.35
C ARG A 79 25.14 7.78 -0.88
N ASN A 80 24.50 6.84 -0.21
CA ASN A 80 24.34 6.85 1.25
C ASN A 80 24.10 5.41 1.72
N PRO A 81 24.91 4.84 2.63
CA PRO A 81 24.72 3.47 3.12
C PRO A 81 23.60 3.35 4.16
N ARG A 82 22.88 4.43 4.47
CA ARG A 82 21.81 4.42 5.45
C ARG A 82 20.55 3.74 4.91
N GLU A 83 20.11 2.71 5.61
CA GLU A 83 18.80 2.09 5.40
C GLU A 83 17.69 2.97 5.98
N ILE A 84 16.52 2.95 5.36
CA ILE A 84 15.36 3.75 5.77
C ILE A 84 14.12 2.87 5.91
N ALA A 85 13.24 3.20 6.84
CA ALA A 85 11.97 2.49 7.02
C ALA A 85 10.91 3.08 6.09
N TYR A 86 10.40 2.30 5.14
CA TYR A 86 9.38 2.74 4.20
C TYR A 86 8.02 2.07 4.47
N ARG A 87 6.96 2.87 4.49
CA ARG A 87 5.58 2.41 4.71
C ARG A 87 4.69 2.73 3.50
N PRO A 88 4.42 1.77 2.61
CA PRO A 88 3.59 2.04 1.44
C PRO A 88 2.16 2.46 1.83
N ALA A 89 1.51 3.24 0.97
CA ALA A 89 0.10 3.60 1.17
C ALA A 89 -0.83 2.38 1.08
N ARG A 90 -0.47 1.37 0.27
CA ARG A 90 -1.25 0.13 0.06
C ARG A 90 -0.38 -1.02 -0.44
N VAL A 91 -0.99 -2.21 -0.56
CA VAL A 91 -0.37 -3.41 -1.13
C VAL A 91 -1.23 -3.90 -2.30
N LEU A 92 -0.59 -4.30 -3.40
CA LEU A 92 -1.25 -4.94 -4.54
C LEU A 92 -0.83 -6.42 -4.60
N MET A 93 -1.79 -7.31 -4.76
CA MET A 93 -1.55 -8.75 -4.79
C MET A 93 -2.24 -9.37 -5.99
N GLN A 94 -1.68 -10.47 -6.48
CA GLN A 94 -2.33 -11.39 -7.42
C GLN A 94 -2.64 -12.72 -6.72
N ASP A 95 -3.48 -13.58 -7.29
CA ASP A 95 -4.03 -14.74 -6.60
C ASP A 95 -3.03 -15.86 -6.24
N PHE A 96 -1.96 -16.08 -7.02
CA PHE A 96 -0.92 -17.08 -6.72
C PHE A 96 -0.09 -16.73 -5.49
N THR A 97 0.21 -15.44 -5.29
CA THR A 97 0.94 -14.96 -4.09
C THR A 97 0.00 -14.48 -2.99
N GLY A 98 -1.22 -14.12 -3.35
CA GLY A 98 -2.27 -13.68 -2.45
C GLY A 98 -2.85 -14.80 -1.59
N VAL A 99 -3.09 -15.97 -2.17
CA VAL A 99 -3.55 -17.16 -1.41
C VAL A 99 -2.59 -17.50 -0.26
N PRO A 100 -1.28 -17.73 -0.48
CA PRO A 100 -0.38 -18.06 0.62
C PRO A 100 -0.29 -16.94 1.66
N ALA A 101 -0.34 -15.66 1.27
CA ALA A 101 -0.35 -14.57 2.26
C ALA A 101 -1.60 -14.58 3.15
N VAL A 102 -2.78 -14.90 2.60
CA VAL A 102 -4.01 -15.03 3.40
C VAL A 102 -3.95 -16.26 4.30
N VAL A 103 -3.31 -17.35 3.84
CA VAL A 103 -3.01 -18.52 4.69
C VAL A 103 -2.09 -18.13 5.84
N ASP A 104 -1.03 -17.37 5.59
CA ASP A 104 -0.11 -16.89 6.62
C ASP A 104 -0.82 -16.03 7.66
N LEU A 105 -1.68 -15.09 7.23
CA LEU A 105 -2.50 -14.28 8.13
C LEU A 105 -3.44 -15.15 8.99
N ALA A 106 -4.05 -16.19 8.40
CA ALA A 106 -4.88 -17.14 9.15
C ALA A 106 -4.05 -17.93 10.17
N ALA A 107 -2.87 -18.43 9.77
CA ALA A 107 -1.96 -19.16 10.65
C ALA A 107 -1.44 -18.27 11.79
N MET A 108 -1.14 -16.99 11.52
CA MET A 108 -0.76 -16.01 12.54
C MET A 108 -1.90 -15.77 13.54
N ARG A 109 -3.16 -15.75 13.11
CA ARG A 109 -4.33 -15.66 14.00
C ARG A 109 -4.45 -16.88 14.92
N ASP A 110 -4.17 -18.07 14.42
CA ASP A 110 -4.15 -19.27 15.24
C ASP A 110 -2.96 -19.27 16.21
N GLY A 111 -1.79 -18.83 15.75
CA GLY A 111 -0.59 -18.68 16.57
C GLY A 111 -0.77 -17.73 17.75
N ILE A 112 -1.29 -16.52 17.51
CA ILE A 112 -1.50 -15.53 18.58
C ILE A 112 -2.55 -16.01 19.59
N LYS A 113 -3.60 -16.70 19.15
CA LYS A 113 -4.58 -17.34 20.05
C LYS A 113 -3.94 -18.43 20.91
N GLY A 114 -3.06 -19.25 20.33
CA GLY A 114 -2.29 -20.26 21.06
C GLY A 114 -1.41 -19.67 22.17
N LEU A 115 -1.01 -18.42 22.02
CA LEU A 115 -0.26 -17.64 23.02
C LEU A 115 -1.16 -16.84 23.98
N GLY A 116 -2.49 -16.97 23.88
CA GLY A 116 -3.47 -16.25 24.72
C GLY A 116 -3.73 -14.80 24.29
N GLY A 117 -3.29 -14.38 23.10
CA GLY A 117 -3.55 -13.06 22.55
C GLY A 117 -4.83 -12.99 21.69
N ASP A 118 -5.15 -11.78 21.22
CA ASP A 118 -6.33 -11.53 20.39
C ASP A 118 -6.00 -11.65 18.90
N ALA A 119 -6.70 -12.56 18.21
CA ALA A 119 -6.57 -12.74 16.76
C ALA A 119 -6.95 -11.50 15.93
N GLN A 120 -7.79 -10.61 16.46
CA GLN A 120 -8.16 -9.38 15.74
C GLN A 120 -6.98 -8.41 15.59
N GLN A 121 -5.91 -8.58 16.39
CA GLN A 121 -4.66 -7.83 16.20
C GLN A 121 -3.93 -8.21 14.92
N ILE A 122 -4.19 -9.41 14.38
CA ILE A 122 -3.66 -9.84 13.08
C ILE A 122 -4.62 -9.36 12.00
N ASN A 123 -4.26 -8.22 11.41
CA ASN A 123 -4.97 -7.61 10.30
C ASN A 123 -3.99 -6.82 9.41
N PRO A 124 -4.22 -6.72 8.09
CA PRO A 124 -3.50 -5.78 7.25
C PRO A 124 -3.57 -4.34 7.80
N LEU A 125 -2.40 -3.71 7.96
CA LEU A 125 -2.28 -2.33 8.46
C LEU A 125 -2.53 -1.28 7.36
N ALA A 126 -2.28 -1.66 6.11
CA ALA A 126 -2.56 -0.85 4.93
C ALA A 126 -3.66 -1.54 4.08
N PRO A 127 -4.39 -0.78 3.24
CA PRO A 127 -5.25 -1.34 2.22
C PRO A 127 -4.52 -2.37 1.36
N VAL A 128 -5.19 -3.48 1.08
CA VAL A 128 -4.71 -4.57 0.24
C VAL A 128 -5.75 -4.85 -0.84
N ASP A 129 -5.32 -4.78 -2.08
CA ASP A 129 -6.11 -5.18 -3.24
C ASP A 129 -5.53 -6.46 -3.82
N LEU A 130 -6.31 -7.54 -3.81
CA LEU A 130 -5.96 -8.80 -4.45
C LEU A 130 -6.75 -8.95 -5.74
N VAL A 131 -6.07 -9.05 -6.87
CA VAL A 131 -6.69 -9.29 -8.18
C VAL A 131 -6.54 -10.75 -8.56
N ILE A 132 -7.64 -11.39 -8.97
CA ILE A 132 -7.62 -12.76 -9.47
C ILE A 132 -7.47 -12.71 -10.99
N ASP A 133 -6.27 -13.02 -11.48
CA ASP A 133 -5.93 -12.92 -12.91
C ASP A 133 -4.97 -14.02 -13.40
N HIS A 134 -4.34 -14.80 -12.51
CA HIS A 134 -3.40 -15.87 -12.89
C HIS A 134 -4.05 -17.26 -12.99
N SER A 135 -5.36 -17.36 -12.82
CA SER A 135 -6.09 -18.64 -12.79
C SER A 135 -6.76 -19.04 -14.10
N VAL A 136 -7.02 -18.10 -15.01
CA VAL A 136 -7.70 -18.37 -16.28
C VAL A 136 -6.73 -19.00 -17.27
N MET A 137 -7.18 -20.03 -17.99
CA MET A 137 -6.41 -20.71 -19.04
C MET A 137 -7.16 -20.65 -20.37
N ILE A 138 -6.43 -20.71 -21.48
CA ILE A 138 -7.00 -20.76 -22.82
C ILE A 138 -7.30 -22.22 -23.16
N ASP A 139 -8.45 -22.71 -22.69
CA ASP A 139 -8.96 -24.04 -22.99
C ASP A 139 -9.66 -24.10 -24.36
N GLU A 140 -10.43 -23.07 -24.68
CA GLU A 140 -11.16 -22.86 -25.92
C GLU A 140 -10.71 -21.53 -26.56
N PHE A 141 -10.65 -21.46 -27.89
CA PHE A 141 -10.28 -20.25 -28.62
C PHE A 141 -10.95 -20.17 -30.00
N GLY A 142 -11.04 -18.97 -30.57
CA GLY A 142 -11.47 -18.77 -31.96
C GLY A 142 -12.97 -18.85 -32.23
N HIS A 143 -13.84 -18.80 -31.21
CA HIS A 143 -15.29 -18.75 -31.38
C HIS A 143 -16.00 -17.89 -30.30
N PRO A 144 -17.24 -17.42 -30.54
CA PRO A 144 -17.92 -16.47 -29.65
C PRO A 144 -18.20 -16.95 -28.23
N ARG A 145 -18.10 -18.26 -27.96
CA ARG A 145 -18.32 -18.85 -26.62
C ARG A 145 -17.02 -19.11 -25.85
N ALA A 146 -15.85 -18.89 -26.47
CA ALA A 146 -14.56 -19.27 -25.89
C ALA A 146 -14.32 -18.60 -24.54
N PHE A 147 -14.61 -17.29 -24.43
CA PHE A 147 -14.44 -16.54 -23.18
C PHE A 147 -15.27 -17.14 -22.04
N GLN A 148 -16.57 -17.32 -22.24
CA GLN A 148 -17.46 -17.88 -21.22
C GLN A 148 -17.00 -19.27 -20.77
N LEU A 149 -16.67 -20.15 -21.73
CA LEU A 149 -16.24 -21.52 -21.42
C LEU A 149 -14.91 -21.56 -20.64
N ASN A 150 -13.97 -20.66 -20.95
CA ASN A 150 -12.70 -20.57 -20.22
C ASN A 150 -12.92 -20.08 -18.79
N VAL A 151 -13.78 -19.08 -18.58
CA VAL A 151 -14.14 -18.59 -17.24
C VAL A 151 -14.89 -19.66 -16.44
N ASP A 152 -15.84 -20.37 -17.04
CA ASP A 152 -16.56 -21.45 -16.36
C ASP A 152 -15.60 -22.56 -15.89
N ARG A 153 -14.69 -23.00 -16.76
CA ARG A 153 -13.64 -23.99 -16.39
C ARG A 153 -12.69 -23.48 -15.32
N GLU A 154 -12.34 -22.19 -15.35
CA GLU A 154 -11.53 -21.57 -14.31
C GLU A 154 -12.22 -21.67 -12.94
N TYR A 155 -13.51 -21.36 -12.86
CA TYR A 155 -14.30 -21.49 -11.62
C TYR A 155 -14.39 -22.94 -11.14
N GLU A 156 -14.63 -23.89 -12.05
CA GLU A 156 -14.66 -25.33 -11.72
C GLU A 156 -13.34 -25.80 -11.08
N ARG A 157 -12.20 -25.37 -11.62
CA ARG A 157 -10.86 -25.79 -11.16
C ARG A 157 -10.41 -25.09 -9.89
N ASN A 158 -10.82 -23.84 -9.66
CA ASN A 158 -10.28 -22.99 -8.60
C ASN A 158 -11.29 -22.65 -7.48
N MET A 159 -12.44 -23.33 -7.44
CA MET A 159 -13.53 -23.04 -6.50
C MET A 159 -13.06 -22.91 -5.04
N GLU A 160 -12.24 -23.85 -4.56
CA GLU A 160 -11.74 -23.82 -3.17
C GLU A 160 -10.90 -22.57 -2.89
N ARG A 161 -10.00 -22.20 -3.81
CA ARG A 161 -9.17 -21.00 -3.72
C ARG A 161 -10.04 -19.74 -3.66
N TYR A 162 -11.07 -19.66 -4.48
CA TYR A 162 -11.96 -18.49 -4.51
C TYR A 162 -12.85 -18.40 -3.27
N VAL A 163 -13.34 -19.53 -2.76
CA VAL A 163 -14.06 -19.57 -1.48
C VAL A 163 -13.14 -19.10 -0.35
N PHE A 164 -11.88 -19.54 -0.33
CA PHE A 164 -10.90 -19.12 0.66
C PHE A 164 -10.59 -17.61 0.59
N LEU A 165 -10.34 -17.06 -0.61
CA LEU A 165 -10.11 -15.63 -0.78
C LEU A 165 -11.34 -14.79 -0.43
N LYS A 166 -12.54 -15.28 -0.76
CA LYS A 166 -13.81 -14.63 -0.39
C LYS A 166 -14.06 -14.66 1.11
N TRP A 167 -13.62 -15.71 1.80
CA TRP A 167 -13.55 -15.73 3.26
C TRP A 167 -12.56 -14.68 3.77
N GLY A 168 -11.35 -14.61 3.20
CA GLY A 168 -10.32 -13.62 3.56
C GLY A 168 -10.84 -12.18 3.48
N GLN A 169 -11.53 -11.82 2.40
CA GLN A 169 -12.17 -10.51 2.24
C GLN A 169 -13.17 -10.17 3.36
N LYS A 170 -13.84 -11.16 3.93
CA LYS A 170 -14.77 -10.95 5.05
C LYS A 170 -14.07 -10.97 6.41
N ALA A 171 -13.00 -11.74 6.52
CA ALA A 171 -12.31 -12.01 7.78
C ALA A 171 -11.28 -10.92 8.14
N PHE A 172 -10.76 -10.19 7.16
CA PHE A 172 -9.77 -9.14 7.36
C PHE A 172 -10.34 -7.78 6.94
N ASN A 173 -10.10 -6.77 7.77
CA ASN A 173 -10.33 -5.38 7.37
C ASN A 173 -9.27 -4.97 6.36
N ASN A 174 -9.61 -4.00 5.51
CA ASN A 174 -8.71 -3.41 4.52
C ASN A 174 -8.27 -4.39 3.42
N PHE A 175 -8.98 -5.50 3.25
CA PHE A 175 -8.68 -6.50 2.25
C PHE A 175 -9.82 -6.57 1.23
N ARG A 176 -9.52 -6.27 -0.03
CA ARG A 176 -10.47 -6.33 -1.14
C ARG A 176 -9.98 -7.33 -2.18
N VAL A 177 -10.92 -8.12 -2.71
CA VAL A 177 -10.67 -9.11 -3.77
C VAL A 177 -11.41 -8.67 -5.02
N VAL A 178 -10.67 -8.46 -6.10
CA VAL A 178 -11.20 -8.25 -7.45
C VAL A 178 -11.43 -9.63 -8.08
N PRO A 179 -12.67 -9.96 -8.49
CA PRO A 179 -13.02 -11.29 -8.96
C PRO A 179 -12.39 -11.62 -10.33
N PRO A 180 -12.32 -12.91 -10.71
CA PRO A 180 -11.79 -13.33 -12.00
C PRO A 180 -12.60 -12.76 -13.17
N GLY A 181 -11.95 -12.62 -14.32
CA GLY A 181 -12.56 -12.08 -15.54
C GLY A 181 -12.73 -10.55 -15.56
N THR A 182 -12.26 -9.83 -14.54
CA THR A 182 -12.33 -8.36 -14.47
C THR A 182 -11.20 -7.68 -15.25
N GLY A 183 -10.05 -8.33 -15.37
CA GLY A 183 -8.85 -7.79 -16.02
C GLY A 183 -7.59 -8.33 -15.36
N ILE A 184 -6.43 -7.86 -15.83
CA ILE A 184 -5.12 -8.20 -15.24
C ILE A 184 -4.72 -7.19 -14.15
N CYS A 185 -3.97 -7.65 -13.15
CA CYS A 185 -3.64 -6.94 -11.93
C CYS A 185 -3.15 -5.51 -12.17
N HIS A 186 -2.17 -5.33 -13.06
CA HIS A 186 -1.55 -4.03 -13.33
C HIS A 186 -2.44 -3.09 -14.15
N GLN A 187 -3.26 -3.62 -15.06
CA GLN A 187 -4.21 -2.81 -15.82
C GLN A 187 -5.35 -2.32 -14.90
N VAL A 188 -5.92 -3.22 -14.09
CA VAL A 188 -6.93 -2.86 -13.08
C VAL A 188 -6.38 -1.84 -12.09
N ASN A 189 -5.10 -1.97 -11.72
CA ASN A 189 -4.43 -1.00 -10.87
C ASN A 189 -4.41 0.40 -11.51
N LEU A 190 -3.97 0.51 -12.76
CA LEU A 190 -3.88 1.80 -13.47
C LEU A 190 -5.23 2.44 -13.77
N GLU A 191 -6.24 1.62 -14.13
CA GLU A 191 -7.53 2.12 -14.60
C GLU A 191 -8.55 2.35 -13.48
N TYR A 192 -8.37 1.71 -12.32
CA TYR A 192 -9.40 1.69 -11.27
C TYR A 192 -8.89 1.85 -9.83
N LEU A 193 -7.79 1.20 -9.45
CA LEU A 193 -7.36 1.18 -8.03
C LEU A 193 -6.46 2.35 -7.63
N ALA A 194 -5.61 2.83 -8.55
CA ALA A 194 -4.66 3.89 -8.27
C ALA A 194 -5.37 5.23 -8.00
N GLN A 195 -4.96 5.90 -6.92
CA GLN A 195 -5.54 7.19 -6.54
C GLN A 195 -4.65 8.38 -6.85
N THR A 196 -3.37 8.15 -7.12
CA THR A 196 -2.31 9.19 -7.23
C THR A 196 -2.07 9.93 -5.91
N VAL A 197 -3.12 10.42 -5.25
CA VAL A 197 -3.10 11.01 -3.91
C VAL A 197 -4.23 10.38 -3.10
N TRP A 198 -3.87 9.74 -1.99
CA TRP A 198 -4.83 9.25 -1.01
C TRP A 198 -5.22 10.35 -0.05
N THR A 199 -6.46 10.26 0.45
CA THR A 199 -6.90 11.03 1.61
C THR A 199 -7.49 10.10 2.66
N ASP A 200 -7.11 10.26 3.91
CA ASP A 200 -7.71 9.53 5.02
C ASP A 200 -7.82 10.40 6.27
N THR A 201 -8.60 9.95 7.26
CA THR A 201 -8.66 10.62 8.57
C THR A 201 -7.53 10.08 9.44
N ASP A 202 -6.81 10.93 10.16
CA ASP A 202 -5.76 10.48 11.08
C ASP A 202 -6.31 10.13 12.48
N GLN A 203 -5.44 9.65 13.37
CA GLN A 203 -5.81 9.27 14.74
C GLN A 203 -6.32 10.45 15.60
N HIS A 204 -6.21 11.68 15.10
CA HIS A 204 -6.70 12.90 15.73
C HIS A 204 -7.99 13.42 15.07
N GLY A 205 -8.58 12.67 14.14
CA GLY A 205 -9.81 13.05 13.45
C GLY A 205 -9.61 14.07 12.33
N GLN A 206 -8.37 14.32 11.89
CA GLN A 206 -8.07 15.30 10.86
C GLN A 206 -7.82 14.62 9.51
N MET A 207 -8.32 15.21 8.42
CA MET A 207 -8.06 14.68 7.08
C MET A 207 -6.60 14.95 6.66
N VAL A 208 -5.93 13.94 6.13
CA VAL A 208 -4.54 14.00 5.64
C VAL A 208 -4.49 13.50 4.20
N ALA A 209 -3.77 14.20 3.34
CA ALA A 209 -3.47 13.83 1.96
C ALA A 209 -2.00 13.37 1.83
N TYR A 210 -1.77 12.31 1.08
CA TYR A 210 -0.43 11.75 0.86
C TYR A 210 -0.33 11.02 -0.49
N PRO A 211 0.87 10.90 -1.09
CA PRO A 211 1.05 10.22 -2.37
C PRO A 211 0.59 8.76 -2.32
N ASP A 212 -0.01 8.29 -3.41
CA ASP A 212 -0.24 6.85 -3.63
C ASP A 212 1.10 6.16 -3.87
N THR A 213 1.42 5.22 -3.00
CA THR A 213 2.60 4.39 -3.12
C THR A 213 2.25 2.97 -2.73
N LEU A 214 2.86 1.99 -3.38
CA LEU A 214 2.53 0.60 -3.11
C LEU A 214 3.75 -0.30 -3.23
N VAL A 215 3.64 -1.48 -2.62
CA VAL A 215 4.45 -2.64 -2.95
C VAL A 215 3.52 -3.72 -3.47
N GLY A 216 3.99 -4.51 -4.43
CA GLY A 216 3.20 -5.59 -5.01
C GLY A 216 3.90 -6.93 -4.87
N THR A 217 3.12 -8.00 -4.74
CA THR A 217 3.64 -9.38 -4.76
C THR A 217 3.76 -9.92 -6.19
N ASP A 218 4.01 -9.04 -7.15
CA ASP A 218 4.22 -9.32 -8.56
C ASP A 218 5.36 -8.46 -9.11
N SER A 219 6.25 -9.03 -9.92
CA SER A 219 7.44 -8.33 -10.44
C SER A 219 7.11 -7.19 -11.41
N HIS A 220 5.95 -7.21 -12.06
CA HIS A 220 5.54 -6.19 -13.04
C HIS A 220 4.75 -5.04 -12.40
N THR A 221 4.81 -4.93 -11.07
CA THR A 221 4.19 -3.82 -10.33
C THR A 221 4.75 -2.44 -10.75
N THR A 222 5.94 -2.40 -11.36
CA THR A 222 6.66 -1.19 -11.78
C THR A 222 6.16 -0.59 -13.08
#